data_AF-A0A815UDV4-F1
#
_entry.id   AF-A0A815UDV4-F1
#
_cell.length_a   1.000
_cell.length_b   1.000
_cell.length_c   1.000
_cell.angle_alpha   90.00
_cell.angle_beta   90.00
_cell.angle_gamma   90.00
#
_symmetry.space_group_name_H-M   'P 1'
#
loop_
_entity.id
_entity.type
_entity.pdbx_description
1 polymer ?
#
loop_
_entity_poly.entity_id
_entity_poly.type
_entity_poly.pdbx_seq_one_letter_code
_entity_poly.pdbx_strand_id
1 'polypeptide(L)'
;SIVYPWYKQLLNETERETVKVLILAPKAARDGTVEKLYFYGLFNEYYEGERIIYAESIFDEEIAINILDSWILDTYAADAFFDDPTQLHRDVMANEAMVYVKKMFKTIKN
;
A
#
# COMPACT_ATOMS: atom_id res chain seq x y z
N SER A 1 -22.68 13.38 0.52
CA SER A 1 -21.67 12.37 0.87
C SER A 1 -20.43 13.10 1.32
N ILE A 2 -20.02 12.90 2.57
CA ILE A 2 -18.96 13.68 3.25
C ILE A 2 -17.59 13.10 2.85
N VAL A 3 -16.68 14.01 2.50
CA VAL A 3 -15.27 13.82 2.09
C VAL A 3 -14.98 13.41 0.63
N TYR A 4 -15.23 14.31 -0.34
CA TYR A 4 -14.49 14.37 -1.61
C TYR A 4 -13.99 15.76 -2.06
N PRO A 5 -13.98 16.86 -1.26
CA PRO A 5 -13.59 18.17 -1.81
C PRO A 5 -12.20 18.12 -2.44
N TRP A 6 -11.20 17.63 -1.71
CA TRP A 6 -9.82 17.58 -2.19
C TRP A 6 -9.67 16.73 -3.46
N TYR A 7 -10.26 15.53 -3.50
CA TYR A 7 -10.09 14.60 -4.62
C TYR A 7 -10.67 15.15 -5.94
N LYS A 8 -11.80 15.85 -5.88
CA LYS A 8 -12.42 16.44 -7.07
C LYS A 8 -11.91 17.84 -7.39
N GLN A 9 -11.44 18.59 -6.39
CA GLN A 9 -10.97 19.97 -6.56
C GLN A 9 -9.49 20.05 -6.94
N LEU A 10 -8.66 19.14 -6.42
CA LEU A 10 -7.21 19.18 -6.63
C LEU A 10 -6.76 18.30 -7.79
N LEU A 11 -7.47 17.23 -8.08
CA LEU A 11 -7.10 16.28 -9.13
C LEU A 11 -8.04 16.39 -10.32
N ASN A 12 -7.50 16.31 -11.54
CA ASN A 12 -8.26 16.19 -12.78
C ASN A 12 -8.72 14.73 -13.02
N GLU A 13 -9.43 14.47 -14.12
CA GLU A 13 -9.95 13.12 -14.43
C GLU A 13 -8.86 12.06 -14.53
N THR A 14 -7.80 12.33 -15.28
CA THR A 14 -6.67 11.41 -15.47
C THR A 14 -5.94 11.15 -14.15
N GLU A 15 -5.67 12.19 -13.37
CA GLU A 15 -5.01 12.04 -12.06
C GLU A 15 -5.87 11.21 -11.09
N ARG A 16 -7.20 11.35 -11.17
CA ARG A 16 -8.13 10.54 -10.37
C ARG A 16 -8.18 9.09 -10.80
N GLU A 17 -7.84 8.75 -12.03
CA GLU A 17 -7.76 7.35 -12.47
C GLU A 17 -6.48 6.68 -11.96
N THR A 18 -5.39 7.44 -11.82
CA THR A 18 -4.06 6.88 -11.54
C THR A 18 -3.57 7.08 -10.10
N VAL A 19 -4.18 7.98 -9.33
CA VAL A 19 -3.69 8.32 -7.98
C VAL A 19 -3.69 7.11 -7.05
N LYS A 20 -2.58 6.98 -6.32
CA LYS A 20 -2.34 5.97 -5.30
C LYS A 20 -2.23 6.64 -3.93
N VAL A 21 -2.59 5.89 -2.89
CA VAL A 21 -2.55 6.36 -1.51
C VAL A 21 -1.78 5.36 -0.68
N LEU A 22 -0.75 5.84 -0.01
CA LEU A 22 -0.03 5.12 1.01
C LEU A 22 -0.60 5.48 2.38
N ILE A 23 -1.12 4.49 3.10
CA ILE A 23 -1.65 4.65 4.44
C ILE A 23 -0.62 4.09 5.43
N LEU A 24 -0.08 4.98 6.26
CA LEU A 24 0.83 4.64 7.34
C LEU A 24 0.05 4.36 8.60
N ALA A 25 0.22 3.18 9.19
CA ALA A 25 -0.57 2.78 10.34
C ALA A 25 0.22 1.92 11.34
N PRO A 26 -0.17 1.91 12.62
CA PRO A 26 0.42 0.99 13.60
C PRO A 26 0.09 -0.47 13.27
N LYS A 27 1.04 -1.37 13.56
CA LYS A 27 0.99 -2.85 13.39
C LYS A 27 -0.20 -3.60 14.01
N ALA A 28 -1.07 -2.89 14.72
CA ALA A 28 -2.21 -3.45 15.43
C ALA A 28 -3.53 -2.80 14.97
N ALA A 29 -3.50 -2.13 13.81
CA ALA A 29 -4.69 -1.66 13.14
C ALA A 29 -5.56 -2.88 12.78
N ARG A 30 -6.66 -3.04 13.51
CA ARG A 30 -7.66 -4.07 13.24
C ARG A 30 -8.19 -3.91 11.82
N ASP A 31 -8.57 -5.02 11.19
CA ASP A 31 -9.36 -5.01 9.95
C ASP A 31 -10.47 -3.95 10.04
N GLY A 32 -10.48 -3.00 9.11
CA GLY A 32 -11.49 -1.93 9.04
C GLY A 32 -11.13 -0.60 9.72
N THR A 33 -9.87 -0.18 9.71
CA THR A 33 -9.52 1.22 10.03
C THR A 33 -10.27 2.20 9.11
N VAL A 34 -10.80 3.29 9.67
CA VAL A 34 -11.68 4.26 8.98
C VAL A 34 -11.03 4.83 7.72
N GLU A 35 -9.71 4.98 7.75
CA GLU A 35 -8.88 5.44 6.64
C GLU A 35 -8.95 4.46 5.46
N LYS A 36 -8.83 3.15 5.70
CA LYS A 36 -8.96 2.12 4.65
C LYS A 36 -10.36 2.14 4.04
N LEU A 37 -11.39 2.15 4.89
CA LEU A 37 -12.79 2.16 4.44
C LEU A 37 -13.12 3.42 3.62
N TYR A 38 -12.53 4.55 3.99
CA TYR A 38 -12.64 5.79 3.23
C TYR A 38 -12.07 5.62 1.82
N PHE A 39 -10.84 5.12 1.69
CA PHE A 39 -10.20 4.96 0.38
C PHE A 39 -10.82 3.82 -0.45
N TYR A 40 -11.28 2.73 0.16
CA TYR A 40 -12.07 1.71 -0.53
C TYR A 40 -13.35 2.30 -1.14
N GLY A 41 -14.09 3.12 -0.38
CA GLY A 41 -15.26 3.81 -0.91
C GLY A 41 -14.92 4.85 -1.98
N LEU A 42 -13.79 5.54 -1.84
CA LEU A 42 -13.34 6.56 -2.78
C LEU A 42 -12.91 5.97 -4.13
N PHE A 43 -12.14 4.88 -4.11
CA PHE A 43 -11.61 4.24 -5.32
C PHE A 43 -12.50 3.12 -5.85
N ASN A 44 -13.57 2.75 -5.13
CA ASN A 44 -14.42 1.61 -5.44
C ASN A 44 -13.62 0.30 -5.51
N GLU A 45 -12.69 0.13 -4.56
CA GLU A 45 -11.82 -1.04 -4.39
C GLU A 45 -12.23 -1.85 -3.15
N TYR A 46 -11.99 -3.16 -3.18
CA TYR A 46 -12.34 -4.08 -2.08
C TYR A 46 -11.12 -4.68 -1.36
N TYR A 47 -9.92 -4.49 -1.91
CA TYR A 47 -8.67 -5.04 -1.40
C TYR A 47 -7.50 -4.09 -1.69
N GLU A 48 -6.39 -4.26 -0.97
CA GLU A 48 -5.15 -3.50 -1.13
C GLU A 48 -4.35 -3.99 -2.34
N GLY A 49 -3.50 -3.13 -2.92
CA GLY A 49 -2.53 -3.54 -3.93
C GLY A 49 -2.75 -3.02 -5.35
N GLU A 50 -3.77 -2.19 -5.61
CA GLU A 50 -3.84 -1.41 -6.86
C GLU A 50 -3.61 0.08 -6.60
N ARG A 51 -4.50 0.71 -5.82
CA ARG A 51 -4.38 2.13 -5.49
C ARG A 51 -4.21 2.40 -4.01
N ILE A 52 -4.45 1.40 -3.17
CA ILE A 52 -4.33 1.49 -1.72
C ILE A 52 -3.14 0.63 -1.29
N ILE A 53 -2.11 1.29 -0.78
CA ILE A 53 -0.90 0.67 -0.24
C ILE A 53 -0.94 0.87 1.27
N TYR A 54 -0.77 -0.21 2.02
CA TYR A 54 -0.79 -0.17 3.47
C TYR A 54 0.59 -0.50 4.03
N ALA A 55 1.16 0.40 4.81
CA ALA A 55 2.43 0.18 5.47
C ALA A 55 2.24 0.20 7.00
N GLU A 56 2.48 -0.95 7.60
CA GLU A 56 2.42 -1.10 9.05
C GLU A 56 3.73 -0.67 9.73
N SER A 57 3.61 -0.05 10.91
CA SER A 57 4.73 0.33 11.76
C SER A 57 5.73 1.33 11.15
N ILE A 58 5.35 2.00 10.07
CA ILE A 58 6.11 3.11 9.48
C ILE A 58 5.49 4.43 9.94
N PHE A 59 6.31 5.30 10.53
CA PHE A 59 5.90 6.63 11.00
C PHE A 59 6.82 7.74 10.48
N ASP A 60 7.74 7.39 9.59
CA ASP A 60 8.71 8.29 8.99
C ASP A 60 8.33 8.54 7.53
N GLU A 61 8.24 9.81 7.16
CA GLU A 61 7.80 10.25 5.83
C GLU A 61 8.82 9.89 4.74
N GLU A 62 10.12 9.97 5.02
CA GLU A 62 11.15 9.61 4.05
C GLU A 62 11.11 8.10 3.77
N ILE A 63 10.91 7.29 4.81
CA ILE A 63 10.70 5.84 4.65
C ILE A 63 9.42 5.55 3.85
N ALA A 64 8.35 6.31 4.10
CA ALA A 64 7.08 6.17 3.37
C ALA A 64 7.24 6.47 1.87
N ILE A 65 7.96 7.54 1.52
CA ILE A 65 8.26 7.88 0.12
C ILE A 65 9.06 6.76 -0.54
N ASN A 66 10.11 6.25 0.12
CA ASN A 66 10.92 5.15 -0.42
C ASN A 66 10.10 3.88 -0.66
N ILE A 67 9.12 3.58 0.20
CA ILE A 67 8.20 2.46 0.01
C ILE A 67 7.35 2.69 -1.24
N LEU A 68 6.80 3.89 -1.41
CA LEU A 68 6.00 4.23 -2.58
C LEU A 68 6.82 4.13 -3.88
N ASP A 69 8.04 4.65 -3.88
CA ASP A 69 8.95 4.57 -5.03
C ASP A 69 9.29 3.13 -5.39
N SER A 70 9.60 2.29 -4.39
CA SER A 70 9.87 0.87 -4.59
C SER A 70 8.64 0.16 -5.17
N TRP A 71 7.46 0.47 -4.65
CA TRP A 71 6.21 -0.11 -5.11
C TRP A 71 5.92 0.24 -6.59
N ILE A 72 6.15 1.50 -6.97
CA ILE A 72 6.00 1.94 -8.37
C ILE A 72 6.98 1.20 -9.28
N LEU A 73 8.25 1.12 -8.87
CA LEU A 73 9.30 0.44 -9.63
C LEU A 73 8.99 -1.05 -9.81
N ASP A 74 8.55 -1.72 -8.74
CA ASP A 74 8.16 -3.13 -8.76
C ASP A 74 6.95 -3.35 -9.67
N THR A 75 5.98 -2.43 -9.70
CA THR A 75 4.83 -2.51 -10.62
C THR A 75 5.29 -2.52 -12.08
N TYR A 76 6.18 -1.59 -12.44
CA TYR A 76 6.71 -1.51 -13.81
C TYR A 76 7.57 -2.71 -14.17
N ALA A 77 8.39 -3.21 -13.24
CA ALA A 77 9.15 -4.42 -13.46
C ALA A 77 8.23 -5.64 -13.63
N ALA A 78 7.20 -5.76 -12.79
CA ALA A 78 6.27 -6.87 -12.83
C ALA A 78 5.52 -6.94 -14.17
N ASP A 79 5.02 -5.79 -14.63
CA ASP A 79 4.37 -5.66 -15.94
C ASP A 79 5.33 -6.02 -17.08
N ALA A 80 6.56 -5.49 -17.07
CA ALA A 80 7.54 -5.71 -18.13
C ALA A 80 8.04 -7.17 -18.21
N PHE A 81 8.16 -7.88 -17.09
CA PHE A 81 8.73 -9.23 -17.04
C PHE A 81 7.69 -10.34 -16.99
N PHE A 82 6.50 -10.08 -16.45
CA PHE A 82 5.48 -11.11 -16.20
C PHE A 82 4.13 -10.82 -16.87
N ASP A 83 3.95 -9.67 -17.53
CA ASP A 83 2.66 -9.21 -18.06
C ASP A 83 1.57 -9.19 -16.96
N ASP A 84 2.01 -9.03 -15.70
CA ASP A 84 1.18 -8.95 -14.51
C ASP A 84 1.80 -7.94 -13.52
N PRO A 85 1.27 -6.71 -13.44
CA PRO A 85 1.82 -5.62 -12.60
C PRO A 85 1.74 -5.90 -11.09
N THR A 86 1.00 -6.93 -10.68
CA THR A 86 0.78 -7.27 -9.27
C THR A 86 1.59 -8.47 -8.81
N GLN A 87 2.28 -9.16 -9.74
CA GLN A 87 3.05 -10.36 -9.46
C GLN A 87 4.13 -10.12 -8.39
N LEU A 88 4.91 -9.04 -8.53
CA LEU A 88 5.97 -8.74 -7.57
C LEU A 88 5.42 -8.26 -6.23
N HIS A 89 4.28 -7.56 -6.18
CA HIS A 89 3.67 -7.13 -4.91
C HIS A 89 3.23 -8.30 -4.06
N ARG A 90 2.63 -9.33 -4.68
CA ARG A 90 2.25 -10.57 -3.99
C ARG A 90 3.47 -11.30 -3.41
N ASP A 91 4.58 -11.31 -4.16
CA ASP A 91 5.81 -12.02 -3.78
C ASP A 91 6.68 -11.23 -2.78
N VAL A 92 6.72 -9.90 -2.89
CA VAL A 92 7.45 -9.00 -1.97
C VAL A 92 6.78 -8.99 -0.60
N MET A 93 5.45 -8.92 -0.53
CA MET A 93 4.71 -9.07 0.73
C MET A 93 5.02 -10.42 1.40
N ALA A 94 5.14 -11.50 0.62
CA ALA A 94 5.52 -12.81 1.15
C ALA A 94 6.99 -12.86 1.65
N ASN A 95 7.91 -12.20 0.95
CA ASN A 95 9.32 -12.17 1.31
C ASN A 95 9.62 -11.27 2.51
N GLU A 96 9.06 -10.06 2.59
CA GLU A 96 9.20 -9.19 3.75
C GLU A 96 8.49 -9.74 4.98
N ALA A 97 7.28 -10.31 4.82
CA ALA A 97 6.63 -11.06 5.88
C ALA A 97 7.51 -12.24 6.34
N MET A 98 8.17 -12.95 5.43
CA MET A 98 9.10 -14.02 5.80
C MET A 98 10.34 -13.51 6.55
N VAL A 99 10.91 -12.36 6.16
CA VAL A 99 12.04 -11.74 6.88
C VAL A 99 11.59 -11.30 8.29
N TYR A 100 10.41 -10.68 8.40
CA TYR A 100 9.83 -10.23 9.65
C TYR A 100 9.48 -11.41 10.59
N VAL A 101 8.87 -12.47 10.05
CA VAL A 101 8.55 -13.72 10.76
C VAL A 101 9.84 -14.43 11.21
N LYS A 102 10.86 -14.53 10.35
CA LYS A 102 12.18 -15.09 10.73
C LYS A 102 12.85 -14.30 11.85
N LYS A 103 12.70 -12.97 11.87
CA LYS A 103 13.22 -12.11 12.93
C LYS A 103 12.46 -12.34 14.25
N MET A 104 11.14 -12.47 14.22
CA MET A 104 10.34 -12.81 15.41
C MET A 104 10.70 -14.19 15.99
N PHE A 105 10.87 -15.21 15.15
CA PHE A 105 11.25 -16.55 15.63
C PHE A 105 12.70 -16.66 16.11
N LYS A 106 13.61 -15.77 15.67
CA LYS A 106 14.96 -15.67 16.23
C LYS A 106 14.95 -15.06 17.64
N THR A 107 14.06 -14.13 17.94
CA THR A 107 13.98 -13.47 19.25
C THR A 107 13.40 -14.36 20.35
N ILE A 108 12.55 -15.34 20.01
CA ILE A 108 11.93 -16.28 20.97
C ILE A 108 12.91 -17.40 21.40
N LYS A 109 14.05 -17.55 20.73
CA LYS A 109 15.07 -18.57 21.02
C LYS A 109 16.24 -18.10 21.90
N ASN A 110 16.15 -16.90 22.48
CA ASN A 110 17.11 -16.40 23.49
C ASN A 110 16.43 -16.29 24.86
#